data_AF-A0A1Y1ZZ36-F1
#
_entry.id   AF-A0A1Y1ZZ36-F1
#
_cell.length_a   1.000
_cell.length_b   1.000
_cell.length_c   1.000
_cell.angle_alpha   90.00
_cell.angle_beta   90.00
_cell.angle_gamma   90.00
#
_symmetry.space_group_name_H-M   'P 1'
#
loop_
_entity.id
_entity.type
_entity.pdbx_description
1 polymer ?
#
loop_
_entity_poly.entity_id
_entity_poly.type
_entity_poly.pdbx_seq_one_letter_code
_entity_poly.pdbx_strand_id
1 'polypeptide(L)'
;MFKNLTLRSTKRALTTSFGSICFGSILIAIIDTIKSLTKAESENDDLEVIIKTLNYCCNYVFSWIKNMVKYFNIYAFKEVVIYGKPYIQAAKNTWTLCKTDEMNALINDCMINTLFLFAYMSIDGLSAMITFITAILMDQNVDTVMIFTIFAVLIGMFIFNIFSQVIKSGITTTFVCL
;
A
#
# COMPACT_ATOMS: atom_id res chain seq x y z
N MET A 1 -2.06 -24.70 -20.54
CA MET A 1 -3.27 -23.88 -20.26
C MET A 1 -2.97 -22.55 -19.52
N PHE A 2 -1.71 -22.09 -19.43
CA PHE A 2 -1.32 -20.84 -18.73
C PHE A 2 -0.72 -19.76 -19.64
N LYS A 3 -0.80 -19.91 -20.97
CA LYS A 3 -0.20 -18.95 -21.91
C LYS A 3 -1.08 -17.70 -21.97
N ASN A 4 -0.65 -16.61 -21.33
CA ASN A 4 -1.22 -15.24 -21.38
C ASN A 4 -2.28 -14.87 -20.32
N LEU A 5 -2.22 -15.41 -19.10
CA LEU A 5 -3.14 -14.97 -18.03
C LEU A 5 -2.94 -13.50 -17.67
N THR A 6 -1.69 -13.05 -17.54
CA THR A 6 -1.33 -11.65 -17.25
C THR A 6 -1.84 -10.71 -18.34
N LEU A 7 -1.57 -11.02 -19.61
CA LEU A 7 -2.05 -10.25 -20.76
C LEU A 7 -3.58 -10.17 -20.83
N ARG A 8 -4.28 -11.26 -20.53
CA ARG A 8 -5.76 -11.30 -20.53
C ARG A 8 -6.35 -10.47 -19.38
N SER A 9 -5.74 -10.55 -18.20
CA SER A 9 -6.10 -9.72 -17.05
C SER A 9 -5.82 -8.24 -17.30
N THR A 10 -4.67 -7.90 -17.90
CA THR A 10 -4.33 -6.52 -18.28
C THR A 10 -5.30 -5.98 -19.34
N LYS A 11 -5.65 -6.79 -20.35
CA LYS A 11 -6.65 -6.38 -21.37
C LYS A 11 -8.00 -6.10 -20.74
N ARG A 12 -8.49 -6.96 -19.84
CA ARG A 12 -9.76 -6.76 -19.13
C ARG A 12 -9.72 -5.55 -18.19
N ALA A 13 -8.60 -5.34 -17.49
CA ALA A 13 -8.38 -4.19 -16.64
C ALA A 13 -8.42 -2.87 -17.43
N LEU A 14 -7.83 -2.84 -18.63
CA LEU A 14 -7.76 -1.65 -19.48
C LEU A 14 -9.02 -1.36 -20.30
N THR A 15 -9.87 -2.37 -20.57
CA THR A 15 -11.07 -2.16 -21.40
C THR A 15 -12.35 -2.13 -20.58
N THR A 16 -12.63 -3.18 -19.81
CA THR A 16 -13.94 -3.32 -19.13
C THR A 16 -13.95 -2.74 -17.72
N SER A 17 -12.82 -2.81 -17.02
CA SER A 17 -12.73 -2.38 -15.62
C SER A 17 -12.11 -0.98 -15.45
N PHE A 18 -11.55 -0.40 -16.52
CA PHE A 18 -10.84 0.89 -16.48
C PHE A 18 -11.71 2.02 -15.94
N GLY A 19 -12.97 2.13 -16.38
CA GLY A 19 -13.89 3.17 -15.89
C GLY A 19 -14.19 3.06 -14.39
N SER A 20 -14.33 1.83 -13.87
CA SER A 20 -14.56 1.59 -12.44
C SER A 20 -13.33 1.92 -11.59
N ILE A 21 -12.13 1.61 -12.11
CA ILE A 21 -10.86 1.93 -11.45
C ILE A 21 -10.66 3.45 -11.42
N CYS A 22 -10.80 4.12 -12.57
CA CYS A 22 -10.70 5.58 -12.68
C CYS A 22 -11.70 6.30 -11.78
N PHE A 23 -12.94 5.83 -11.70
CA PHE A 23 -13.95 6.44 -10.82
C PHE A 23 -13.55 6.39 -9.34
N GLY A 24 -13.07 5.24 -8.85
CA GLY A 24 -12.56 5.13 -7.48
C GLY A 24 -11.31 5.99 -7.23
N SER A 25 -10.42 6.11 -8.21
CA SER A 25 -9.23 6.97 -8.12
C SER A 25 -9.57 8.47 -8.13
N ILE A 26 -10.57 8.89 -8.92
CA ILE A 26 -11.06 10.28 -8.94
C ILE A 26 -11.60 10.69 -7.57
N LEU A 27 -12.30 9.79 -6.86
CA LEU A 27 -12.83 10.10 -5.54
C LEU A 27 -11.71 10.43 -4.54
N ILE A 28 -10.61 9.68 -4.56
CA ILE A 28 -9.42 9.98 -3.75
C ILE A 28 -8.79 11.30 -4.20
N ALA A 29 -8.67 11.52 -5.51
CA ALA A 29 -8.09 12.74 -6.07
C ALA A 29 -8.87 14.00 -5.66
N ILE A 30 -10.21 13.95 -5.63
CA ILE A 30 -11.05 15.06 -5.16
C ILE A 30 -10.73 15.42 -3.71
N ILE A 31 -10.60 14.41 -2.83
CA ILE A 31 -10.23 14.65 -1.42
C ILE A 31 -8.84 15.30 -1.33
N ASP A 32 -7.89 14.84 -2.15
CA ASP A 32 -6.54 15.44 -2.18
C ASP A 32 -6.55 16.88 -2.70
N THR A 33 -7.35 17.19 -3.71
CA THR A 33 -7.51 18.57 -4.21
C THR A 33 -8.08 19.48 -3.13
N ILE A 34 -9.10 19.03 -2.39
CA ILE A 34 -9.68 19.80 -1.27
C ILE A 34 -8.63 20.06 -0.18
N LYS A 35 -7.86 19.05 0.22
CA LYS A 35 -6.78 19.21 1.20
C LYS A 35 -5.70 20.18 0.72
N SER A 36 -5.36 20.14 -0.56
CA SER A 36 -4.38 21.07 -1.15
C SER A 36 -4.87 22.51 -1.09
N LEU A 37 -6.16 22.75 -1.33
CA LEU A 37 -6.79 24.06 -1.24
C LEU A 37 -6.77 24.58 0.21
N THR A 38 -7.21 23.77 1.18
CA THR A 38 -7.21 24.16 2.60
C THR A 38 -5.79 24.39 3.14
N LYS A 39 -4.80 23.65 2.62
CA LYS A 39 -3.40 23.86 3.01
C LYS A 39 -2.85 25.19 2.45
N ALA A 40 -3.13 25.52 1.19
CA ALA A 40 -2.72 26.78 0.58
C ALA A 40 -3.29 27.99 1.34
N GLU A 41 -4.51 27.88 1.87
CA GLU A 41 -5.13 28.95 2.65
C GLU A 41 -4.49 29.10 4.04
N SER A 42 -4.03 28.01 4.65
CA SER A 42 -3.37 28.01 5.98
C SER A 42 -1.95 28.57 6.00
N GLU A 43 -1.30 28.70 4.84
CA GLU A 43 0.06 29.28 4.71
C GLU A 43 0.06 30.81 4.72
N ASN A 44 -1.13 31.46 4.70
CA ASN A 44 -1.24 32.90 4.89
C ASN A 44 -1.01 33.25 6.37
N ASP A 45 0.01 34.05 6.65
CA ASP A 45 0.42 34.37 8.03
C ASP A 45 -0.54 35.30 8.77
N ASP A 46 -1.42 36.00 8.05
CA ASP A 46 -2.39 36.96 8.60
C ASP A 46 -3.64 36.30 9.24
N LEU A 47 -3.74 34.97 9.20
CA LEU A 47 -4.89 34.25 9.76
C LEU A 47 -4.80 34.10 11.28
N GLU A 48 -5.91 34.41 11.96
CA GLU A 48 -6.06 34.18 13.40
C GLU A 48 -5.79 32.72 13.80
N VAL A 49 -5.19 32.53 14.97
CA VAL A 49 -4.82 31.22 15.54
C VAL A 49 -6.01 30.24 15.57
N ILE A 50 -7.23 30.75 15.74
CA ILE A 50 -8.46 29.96 15.74
C ILE A 50 -8.73 29.35 14.36
N ILE A 51 -8.57 30.11 13.28
CA ILE A 51 -8.79 29.66 11.90
C ILE A 51 -7.72 28.64 11.49
N LYS A 52 -6.44 28.88 11.87
CA LYS A 52 -5.36 27.90 11.65
C LYS A 52 -5.62 26.56 12.34
N THR A 53 -6.14 26.60 13.57
CA THR A 53 -6.48 25.38 14.34
C THR A 53 -7.67 24.62 13.71
N LEU A 54 -8.70 25.34 13.26
CA LEU A 54 -9.85 24.74 12.56
C LEU A 54 -9.41 24.06 11.25
N ASN A 55 -8.57 24.72 10.45
CA ASN A 55 -8.03 24.17 9.20
C ASN A 55 -7.18 22.92 9.43
N TYR A 56 -6.40 22.88 10.51
CA TYR A 56 -5.64 21.68 10.89
C TYR A 56 -6.56 20.51 11.25
N CYS A 57 -7.60 20.75 12.06
CA CYS A 57 -8.61 19.75 12.41
C CYS A 57 -9.34 19.22 11.18
N CYS A 58 -9.78 20.10 10.27
CA CYS A 58 -10.40 19.69 9.01
C CYS A 58 -9.45 18.82 8.18
N ASN A 59 -8.18 19.24 8.01
CA ASN A 59 -7.18 18.48 7.29
C ASN A 59 -6.95 17.08 7.87
N TYR A 60 -6.98 16.95 9.20
CA TYR A 60 -6.88 15.67 9.88
C TYR A 60 -8.07 14.76 9.58
N VAL A 61 -9.30 15.27 9.68
CA VAL A 61 -10.54 14.54 9.34
C VAL A 61 -10.53 14.10 7.88
N PHE A 62 -10.18 14.98 6.95
CA PHE A 62 -10.05 14.62 5.53
C PHE A 62 -8.95 13.58 5.30
N SER A 63 -7.85 13.61 6.06
CA SER A 63 -6.82 12.57 6.00
C SER A 63 -7.34 11.21 6.44
N TRP A 64 -8.13 11.18 7.51
CA TRP A 64 -8.77 9.97 8.00
C TRP A 64 -9.76 9.40 6.99
N ILE A 65 -10.64 10.25 6.45
CA ILE A 65 -11.60 9.85 5.40
C ILE A 65 -10.86 9.33 4.17
N LYS A 66 -9.79 10.01 3.74
CA LYS A 66 -8.95 9.54 2.62
C LYS A 66 -8.40 8.14 2.87
N ASN A 67 -7.85 7.89 4.06
CA ASN A 67 -7.26 6.61 4.40
C ASN A 67 -8.32 5.50 4.41
N MET A 68 -9.50 5.77 4.96
CA MET A 68 -10.64 4.86 4.94
C MET A 68 -11.09 4.55 3.50
N VAL A 69 -11.31 5.57 2.68
CA VAL A 69 -11.69 5.40 1.27
C VAL A 69 -10.64 4.61 0.50
N LYS A 70 -9.35 4.90 0.72
CA LYS A 70 -8.25 4.17 0.09
C LYS A 70 -8.26 2.70 0.48
N TYR A 71 -8.51 2.40 1.75
CA TYR A 71 -8.67 1.03 2.24
C TYR A 71 -9.83 0.32 1.53
N PHE A 72 -11.04 0.91 1.53
CA PHE A 72 -12.20 0.36 0.84
C PHE A 72 -11.95 0.14 -0.67
N ASN A 73 -11.29 1.08 -1.33
CA ASN A 73 -10.97 0.99 -2.76
C ASN A 73 -10.06 -0.20 -3.07
N ILE A 74 -9.14 -0.58 -2.18
CA ILE A 74 -8.27 -1.75 -2.40
C ILE A 74 -9.10 -3.04 -2.51
N TYR A 75 -10.13 -3.19 -1.67
CA TYR A 75 -11.02 -4.36 -1.73
C TYR A 75 -11.99 -4.25 -2.90
N ALA A 76 -12.60 -3.08 -3.12
CA ALA A 76 -13.58 -2.89 -4.19
C ALA A 76 -12.95 -3.12 -5.57
N PHE A 77 -11.71 -2.66 -5.80
CA PHE A 77 -10.99 -2.91 -7.04
C PHE A 77 -10.67 -4.39 -7.25
N LYS A 78 -10.35 -5.14 -6.18
CA LYS A 78 -10.16 -6.59 -6.26
C LYS A 78 -11.46 -7.29 -6.68
N GLU A 79 -12.60 -6.89 -6.12
CA GLU A 79 -13.90 -7.44 -6.50
C GLU A 79 -14.30 -7.09 -7.95
N VAL A 80 -14.02 -5.86 -8.40
CA VAL A 80 -14.21 -5.44 -9.80
C VAL A 80 -13.37 -6.29 -10.76
N VAL A 81 -12.12 -6.60 -10.42
CA VAL A 81 -11.23 -7.39 -11.29
C VAL A 81 -11.64 -8.86 -11.34
N ILE A 82 -11.99 -9.44 -10.19
CA ILE A 82 -12.39 -10.86 -10.08
C ILE A 82 -13.75 -11.09 -10.74
N TYR A 83 -14.77 -10.36 -10.29
CA TYR A 83 -16.16 -10.59 -10.70
C TYR A 83 -16.61 -9.75 -11.90
N GLY A 84 -15.88 -8.70 -12.28
CA GLY A 84 -16.23 -7.85 -13.42
C GLY A 84 -17.45 -6.94 -13.18
N LYS A 85 -17.83 -6.68 -11.93
CA LYS A 85 -18.97 -5.84 -11.55
C LYS A 85 -18.61 -4.34 -11.64
N PRO A 86 -19.58 -3.44 -11.85
CA PRO A 86 -19.34 -2.00 -11.77
C PRO A 86 -18.92 -1.58 -10.35
N TYR A 87 -18.09 -0.54 -10.24
CA TYR A 87 -17.52 -0.05 -8.97
C TYR A 87 -18.55 0.10 -7.85
N ILE A 88 -19.72 0.70 -8.12
CA ILE A 88 -20.74 0.95 -7.08
C ILE A 88 -21.27 -0.36 -6.48
N GLN A 89 -21.47 -1.39 -7.32
CA GLN A 89 -21.94 -2.69 -6.84
C GLN A 89 -20.84 -3.42 -6.05
N ALA A 90 -19.60 -3.38 -6.54
CA ALA A 90 -18.45 -3.91 -5.83
C ALA A 90 -18.24 -3.19 -4.48
N ALA A 91 -18.34 -1.87 -4.45
CA ALA A 91 -18.21 -1.07 -3.22
C ALA A 91 -19.27 -1.47 -2.18
N LYS A 92 -20.54 -1.64 -2.59
CA LYS A 92 -21.62 -2.13 -1.70
C LYS A 92 -21.34 -3.53 -1.17
N ASN A 93 -20.86 -4.42 -2.02
CA ASN A 93 -20.52 -5.78 -1.63
C ASN A 93 -19.35 -5.82 -0.65
N THR A 94 -18.28 -5.04 -0.90
CA THR A 94 -17.19 -4.88 0.06
C THR A 94 -17.61 -4.21 1.35
N TRP A 95 -18.60 -3.31 1.32
CA TRP A 95 -19.17 -2.73 2.53
C TRP A 95 -19.92 -3.77 3.37
N THR A 96 -20.71 -4.64 2.73
CA THR A 96 -21.34 -5.76 3.44
C THR A 96 -20.32 -6.73 3.99
N LEU A 97 -19.28 -7.05 3.22
CA LEU A 97 -18.21 -7.97 3.61
C LEU A 97 -17.39 -7.41 4.78
N CYS A 98 -17.11 -6.10 4.74
CA CYS A 98 -16.54 -5.38 5.86
C CYS A 98 -17.47 -5.58 7.07
N LYS A 99 -18.74 -5.18 6.98
CA LYS A 99 -19.69 -5.22 8.11
C LYS A 99 -19.88 -6.60 8.77
N THR A 100 -19.77 -7.69 8.03
CA THR A 100 -19.89 -9.06 8.58
C THR A 100 -18.57 -9.62 9.12
N ASP A 101 -17.42 -9.20 8.60
CA ASP A 101 -16.09 -9.74 8.93
C ASP A 101 -15.08 -8.68 9.38
N GLU A 102 -15.54 -7.55 9.92
CA GLU A 102 -14.73 -6.34 10.22
C GLU A 102 -13.45 -6.68 10.99
N MET A 103 -13.56 -7.57 11.98
CA MET A 103 -12.44 -7.96 12.83
C MET A 103 -11.47 -8.89 12.11
N ASN A 104 -11.95 -9.79 11.25
CA ASN A 104 -11.10 -10.78 10.60
C ASN A 104 -10.18 -10.15 9.55
N ALA A 105 -10.69 -9.18 8.78
CA ALA A 105 -9.90 -8.44 7.80
C ALA A 105 -8.77 -7.63 8.48
N LEU A 106 -9.12 -6.87 9.53
CA LEU A 106 -8.17 -6.05 10.29
C LEU A 106 -7.12 -6.89 11.02
N ILE A 107 -7.53 -7.99 11.67
CA ILE A 107 -6.60 -8.89 12.35
C ILE A 107 -5.63 -9.50 11.35
N ASN A 108 -6.12 -9.97 10.21
CA ASN A 108 -5.29 -10.53 9.16
C ASN A 108 -4.26 -9.51 8.64
N ASP A 109 -4.68 -8.27 8.33
CA ASP A 109 -3.77 -7.22 7.89
C ASP A 109 -2.72 -6.86 8.95
N CYS A 110 -3.11 -6.76 10.22
CA CYS A 110 -2.20 -6.52 11.34
C CYS A 110 -1.18 -7.66 11.52
N MET A 111 -1.64 -8.91 11.43
CA MET A 111 -0.77 -10.09 11.50
C MET A 111 0.21 -10.13 10.34
N ILE A 112 -0.26 -9.90 9.11
CA ILE A 112 0.56 -9.85 7.91
C ILE A 112 1.63 -8.77 8.02
N ASN A 113 1.26 -7.57 8.48
CA ASN A 113 2.21 -6.48 8.63
C ASN A 113 3.30 -6.80 9.66
N THR A 114 2.90 -7.41 10.78
CA THR A 114 3.83 -7.87 11.82
C THR A 114 4.77 -8.97 11.31
N LEU A 115 4.22 -9.95 10.58
CA LEU A 115 5.01 -11.02 9.96
C LEU A 115 6.04 -10.47 8.97
N PHE A 116 5.64 -9.50 8.14
CA PHE A 116 6.60 -8.89 7.23
C PHE A 116 7.70 -8.13 7.95
N LEU A 117 7.40 -7.42 9.04
CA LEU A 117 8.42 -6.75 9.83
C LEU A 117 9.50 -7.73 10.32
N PHE A 118 9.11 -8.89 10.85
CA PHE A 118 10.06 -9.95 11.23
C PHE A 118 10.85 -10.49 10.04
N ALA A 119 10.20 -10.62 8.87
CA ALA A 119 10.86 -11.08 7.66
C ALA A 119 11.87 -10.05 7.09
N TYR A 120 11.58 -8.75 7.16
CA TYR A 120 12.55 -7.71 6.82
C TYR A 120 13.79 -7.79 7.72
N MET A 121 13.56 -7.84 9.03
CA MET A 121 14.67 -7.91 10.01
C MET A 121 15.56 -9.14 9.81
N SER A 122 14.97 -10.30 9.48
CA SER A 122 15.75 -11.52 9.26
C SER A 122 16.57 -11.47 7.96
N ILE A 123 16.00 -10.94 6.86
CA ILE A 123 16.69 -10.81 5.58
C ILE A 123 17.82 -9.79 5.66
N ASP A 124 17.56 -8.63 6.24
CA ASP A 124 18.56 -7.59 6.42
C ASP A 124 19.69 -8.09 7.33
N GLY A 125 19.34 -8.79 8.43
CA GLY A 125 20.31 -9.43 9.32
C GLY A 125 21.18 -10.47 8.62
N LEU A 126 20.59 -11.39 7.86
CA LEU A 126 21.34 -12.43 7.13
C LEU A 126 22.25 -11.83 6.06
N SER A 127 21.77 -10.83 5.31
CA SER A 127 22.57 -10.17 4.28
C SER A 127 23.77 -9.42 4.86
N ALA A 128 23.60 -8.78 6.02
CA ALA A 128 24.69 -8.13 6.76
C ALA A 128 25.70 -9.15 7.31
N MET A 129 25.23 -10.29 7.84
CA MET A 129 26.13 -11.34 8.34
C MET A 129 26.98 -11.96 7.22
N ILE A 130 26.37 -12.26 6.06
CA ILE A 130 27.10 -12.87 4.94
C ILE A 130 28.17 -11.92 4.40
N THR A 131 27.82 -10.64 4.20
CA THR A 131 28.78 -9.63 3.72
C THR A 131 29.94 -9.44 4.67
N PHE A 132 29.66 -9.39 5.98
CA PHE A 132 30.69 -9.29 7.01
C PHE A 132 31.65 -10.49 7.02
N ILE A 133 31.14 -11.71 6.89
CA ILE A 133 31.97 -12.93 6.82
C ILE A 133 32.84 -12.92 5.56
N THR A 134 32.27 -12.59 4.40
CA THR A 134 33.03 -12.53 3.14
C THR A 134 34.12 -11.46 3.16
N ALA A 135 33.86 -10.34 3.84
CA ALA A 135 34.81 -9.26 4.02
C ALA A 135 36.02 -9.66 4.86
N ILE A 136 35.81 -10.40 5.96
CA ILE A 136 36.89 -10.94 6.80
C ILE A 136 37.76 -11.91 5.99
N LEU A 137 37.14 -12.79 5.19
CA LEU A 137 37.87 -13.77 4.39
C LEU A 137 38.73 -13.15 3.28
N MET A 138 38.34 -11.97 2.79
CA MET A 138 39.05 -11.26 1.72
C MET A 138 40.07 -10.23 2.23
N ASP A 139 40.29 -10.14 3.55
CA ASP A 139 41.21 -9.21 4.22
C ASP A 139 41.10 -7.76 3.69
N GLN A 140 39.86 -7.26 3.64
CA GLN A 140 39.55 -5.94 3.10
C GLN A 140 39.56 -4.85 4.18
N ASN A 141 39.92 -3.63 3.80
CA ASN A 141 39.85 -2.45 4.68
C ASN A 141 38.43 -2.23 5.22
N VAL A 142 38.34 -1.82 6.48
CA VAL A 142 37.08 -1.61 7.22
C VAL A 142 36.10 -0.69 6.47
N ASP A 143 36.62 0.36 5.82
CA ASP A 143 35.82 1.32 5.04
C ASP A 143 35.13 0.65 3.85
N THR A 144 35.86 -0.21 3.13
CA THR A 144 35.34 -0.95 1.98
C THR A 144 34.27 -1.95 2.41
N VAL A 145 34.47 -2.62 3.56
CA VAL A 145 33.51 -3.57 4.14
C VAL A 145 32.21 -2.87 4.50
N MET A 146 32.27 -1.70 5.14
CA MET A 146 31.09 -0.95 5.53
C MET A 146 30.24 -0.56 4.32
N ILE A 147 30.88 -0.10 3.24
CA ILE A 147 30.20 0.27 1.99
C ILE A 147 29.48 -0.95 1.39
N PHE A 148 30.16 -2.09 1.25
CA PHE A 148 29.55 -3.28 0.66
C PHE A 148 28.39 -3.84 1.49
N THR A 149 28.49 -3.83 2.82
CA THR A 149 27.41 -4.25 3.72
C THR A 149 26.17 -3.37 3.54
N ILE A 150 26.32 -2.05 3.49
CA ILE A 150 25.20 -1.12 3.29
C ILE A 150 24.50 -1.37 1.95
N PHE A 151 25.28 -1.53 0.86
CA PHE A 151 24.71 -1.80 -0.46
C PHE A 151 23.99 -3.15 -0.52
N ALA A 152 24.53 -4.19 0.10
CA ALA A 152 23.90 -5.51 0.14
C ALA A 152 22.57 -5.50 0.91
N VAL A 153 22.53 -4.84 2.07
CA VAL A 153 21.30 -4.69 2.87
C VAL A 153 20.26 -3.89 2.09
N LEU A 154 20.65 -2.79 1.45
CA LEU A 154 19.73 -1.99 0.62
C LEU A 154 19.12 -2.82 -0.51
N ILE A 155 19.94 -3.55 -1.27
CA ILE A 155 19.46 -4.40 -2.36
C ILE A 155 18.54 -5.52 -1.83
N GLY A 156 18.91 -6.16 -0.71
CA GLY A 156 18.10 -7.17 -0.05
C GLY A 156 16.72 -6.64 0.35
N MET A 157 16.69 -5.46 0.97
CA MET A 157 15.47 -4.78 1.36
C MET A 157 14.58 -4.45 0.16
N PHE A 158 15.13 -3.97 -0.96
CA PHE A 158 14.36 -3.69 -2.18
C PHE A 158 13.75 -4.94 -2.80
N ILE A 159 14.51 -6.03 -2.89
CA ILE A 159 14.03 -7.29 -3.45
C ILE A 159 12.87 -7.80 -2.60
N PHE A 160 13.05 -7.87 -1.28
CA PHE A 160 12.00 -8.38 -0.39
C PHE A 160 10.76 -7.48 -0.37
N ASN A 161 10.92 -6.16 -0.51
CA ASN A 161 9.79 -5.24 -0.68
C ASN A 161 8.90 -5.62 -1.87
N ILE A 162 9.48 -5.93 -3.02
CA ILE A 162 8.71 -6.33 -4.21
C ILE A 162 7.98 -7.66 -3.94
N PHE A 163 8.64 -8.63 -3.33
CA PHE A 163 8.02 -9.92 -2.97
C PHE A 163 6.87 -9.76 -1.96
N SER A 164 7.06 -8.97 -0.91
CA SER A 164 6.01 -8.71 0.10
C SER A 164 4.75 -8.12 -0.53
N GLN A 165 4.89 -7.21 -1.51
CA GLN A 165 3.73 -6.63 -2.21
C GLN A 165 2.91 -7.67 -2.97
N VAL A 166 3.57 -8.64 -3.63
CA VAL A 166 2.88 -9.72 -4.34
C VAL A 166 2.09 -10.59 -3.35
N ILE A 167 2.70 -10.93 -2.21
CA ILE A 167 2.06 -11.74 -1.16
C ILE A 167 0.87 -10.97 -0.56
N LYS A 168 1.03 -9.69 -0.21
CA LYS A 168 -0.06 -8.83 0.29
C LYS A 168 -1.24 -8.81 -0.67
N SER A 169 -0.97 -8.62 -1.97
CA SER A 169 -2.03 -8.62 -2.99
C SER A 169 -2.76 -9.96 -3.03
N GLY A 170 -2.02 -11.08 -3.00
CA GLY A 170 -2.57 -12.43 -2.99
C GLY A 170 -3.49 -12.69 -1.79
N ILE A 171 -3.03 -12.35 -0.59
CA ILE A 171 -3.81 -12.59 0.63
C ILE A 171 -5.13 -11.83 0.62
N THR A 172 -5.12 -10.55 0.25
CA THR A 172 -6.39 -9.81 0.15
C THR A 172 -7.30 -10.36 -0.94
N THR A 173 -6.76 -10.85 -2.07
CA THR A 173 -7.61 -11.47 -3.09
C THR A 173 -8.26 -12.75 -2.60
N THR A 174 -7.55 -13.57 -1.84
CA THR A 174 -8.12 -14.77 -1.21
C THR A 174 -9.20 -14.40 -0.21
N PHE A 175 -8.97 -13.36 0.61
CA PHE A 175 -9.98 -12.86 1.56
C PHE A 175 -11.26 -12.35 0.88
N VAL A 176 -11.15 -11.70 -0.29
CA VAL A 176 -12.32 -11.24 -1.07
C VAL A 176 -13.06 -12.40 -1.76
N CYS A 177 -12.38 -13.53 -1.99
CA CYS A 177 -12.98 -14.72 -2.61
C CYS A 177 -13.62 -15.68 -1.61
N LEU A 178 -13.24 -15.60 -0.32
CA LEU A 178 -13.85 -16.34 0.78
C LEU A 178 -15.15 -15.69 1.20
#